data_AF-A0A926U014-F1
#
_entry.id   AF-A0A926U014-F1
#
_cell.length_a   1.000
_cell.length_b   1.000
_cell.length_c   1.000
_cell.angle_alpha   90.00
_cell.angle_beta   90.00
_cell.angle_gamma   90.00
#
_symmetry.space_group_name_H-M   'P 1'
#
loop_
_entity.id
_entity.type
_entity.pdbx_description
1 polymer ?
#
loop_
_entity_poly.entity_id
_entity_poly.type
_entity_poly.pdbx_seq_one_letter_code
_entity_poly.pdbx_strand_id
1 'polypeptide(L)'
;MKAKHDLKRSLRRLILLALMPVATATSIFIAPYSALANCAGEPPDEVVVPLVQQRWQELQRMQTYPWGTARVYDRLDVDRRQVWFNANFNQLRGTQKQQAIEMLQLGSSPFRAYASDGRLLSARYDGCTRFDTLTERARYGYYFNEIGRSLPSNTPRDQLRNVGRPAWRQVRYPITAATERSVRTLFWNRMGYAQANSGMWIAWVPEQGYFEINVPNGYNVQQLSRFWGAAPRQYRYIVVQTDGTTVFDANFD
;
A
#
# COMPACT_ATOMS: atom_id res chain seq x y z
N MET A 1 49.58 -68.68 -22.19
CA MET A 1 48.55 -69.16 -21.23
C MET A 1 47.27 -68.36 -21.48
N LYS A 2 46.35 -68.89 -22.31
CA LYS A 2 44.95 -69.30 -21.98
C LYS A 2 44.16 -68.23 -21.20
N ALA A 3 43.38 -67.39 -21.88
CA ALA A 3 41.91 -67.52 -22.15
C ALA A 3 41.09 -66.82 -21.03
N LYS A 4 40.38 -65.69 -21.22
CA LYS A 4 39.14 -65.40 -21.99
C LYS A 4 38.04 -66.48 -21.85
N HIS A 5 36.82 -66.01 -21.55
CA HIS A 5 35.54 -66.74 -21.31
C HIS A 5 35.34 -67.19 -19.84
N ASP A 6 34.21 -66.96 -19.16
CA ASP A 6 32.78 -67.01 -19.55
C ASP A 6 31.95 -65.95 -18.79
N LEU A 7 31.05 -65.18 -19.42
CA LEU A 7 29.72 -65.57 -19.92
C LEU A 7 28.76 -65.97 -18.78
N LYS A 8 27.97 -65.01 -18.28
CA LYS A 8 26.51 -64.89 -18.59
C LYS A 8 25.71 -66.16 -18.25
N ARG A 9 24.71 -65.93 -17.38
CA ARG A 9 23.48 -66.73 -17.13
C ARG A 9 23.57 -67.84 -16.09
N SER A 10 22.86 -67.63 -14.99
CA SER A 10 21.77 -68.53 -14.56
C SER A 10 21.07 -67.87 -13.39
N LEU A 11 19.78 -67.56 -13.49
CA LEU A 11 18.71 -68.38 -12.92
C LEU A 11 18.81 -68.44 -11.38
N ARG A 12 17.77 -68.26 -10.57
CA ARG A 12 16.34 -68.01 -10.77
C ARG A 12 15.80 -68.06 -9.33
N ARG A 13 14.83 -67.18 -9.04
CA ARG A 13 13.72 -67.38 -8.08
C ARG A 13 13.95 -67.12 -6.58
N LEU A 14 12.81 -66.73 -5.99
CA LEU A 14 12.41 -66.51 -4.59
C LEU A 14 12.60 -65.05 -4.13
N ILE A 15 11.61 -64.23 -3.75
CA ILE A 15 10.18 -64.34 -3.36
C ILE A 15 9.61 -62.89 -3.54
N LEU A 16 8.60 -62.59 -4.38
CA LEU A 16 7.14 -62.62 -4.17
C LEU A 16 6.56 -61.94 -2.91
N LEU A 17 6.00 -60.74 -3.13
CA LEU A 17 4.80 -60.12 -2.52
C LEU A 17 4.75 -59.75 -1.01
N ALA A 18 4.66 -58.43 -0.74
CA ALA A 18 3.62 -57.76 0.06
C ALA A 18 3.68 -56.23 -0.24
N LEU A 19 2.81 -55.66 -1.08
CA LEU A 19 1.52 -55.02 -0.73
C LEU A 19 1.60 -54.03 0.46
N MET A 20 1.82 -52.74 0.17
CA MET A 20 0.85 -51.63 0.40
C MET A 20 1.55 -50.25 0.37
N PRO A 21 0.87 -49.18 -0.10
CA PRO A 21 1.44 -47.87 -0.37
C PRO A 21 1.41 -46.98 0.87
N VAL A 22 2.57 -46.49 1.33
CA VAL A 22 2.58 -45.38 2.31
C VAL A 22 2.53 -44.08 1.53
N ALA A 23 1.32 -43.72 1.11
CA ALA A 23 0.97 -42.37 0.72
C ALA A 23 1.03 -41.48 1.97
N THR A 24 2.21 -40.95 2.29
CA THR A 24 2.32 -39.81 3.20
C THR A 24 2.23 -38.55 2.37
N ALA A 25 0.99 -38.20 2.03
CA ALA A 25 0.64 -36.82 1.73
C ALA A 25 0.95 -36.00 2.98
N THR A 26 2.14 -35.40 3.01
CA THR A 26 2.40 -34.27 3.91
C THR A 26 1.60 -33.09 3.35
N SER A 27 0.32 -33.08 3.70
CA SER A 27 -0.48 -31.86 3.70
C SER A 27 0.19 -30.92 4.68
N ILE A 28 1.12 -30.11 4.19
CA ILE A 28 1.43 -28.84 4.83
C ILE A 28 0.11 -28.08 4.75
N PHE A 29 -0.68 -28.18 5.81
CA PHE A 29 -1.71 -27.21 6.10
C PHE A 29 -0.97 -25.87 6.17
N ILE A 30 -0.98 -25.15 5.05
CA ILE A 30 -0.90 -23.70 5.07
C ILE A 30 -2.09 -23.31 5.94
N ALA A 31 -1.86 -23.06 7.23
CA ALA A 31 -2.85 -22.42 8.06
C ALA A 31 -3.25 -21.14 7.30
N PRO A 32 -4.49 -21.00 6.82
CA PRO A 32 -4.92 -19.71 6.32
C PRO A 32 -4.79 -18.78 7.52
N TYR A 33 -4.01 -17.72 7.34
CA TYR A 33 -3.89 -16.63 8.29
C TYR A 33 -5.26 -16.38 8.94
N SER A 34 -5.40 -16.74 10.21
CA SER A 34 -6.67 -16.72 10.95
C SER A 34 -7.23 -15.30 11.16
N ALA A 35 -6.53 -14.29 10.64
CA ALA A 35 -7.03 -12.92 10.53
C ALA A 35 -8.09 -12.72 9.42
N LEU A 36 -8.24 -13.65 8.46
CA LEU A 36 -9.23 -13.53 7.37
C LEU A 36 -10.54 -14.28 7.63
N ALA A 37 -10.60 -15.16 8.63
CA ALA A 37 -11.72 -16.08 8.82
C ALA A 37 -13.04 -15.41 9.29
N ASN A 38 -12.96 -14.21 9.86
CA ASN A 38 -14.12 -13.47 10.37
C ASN A 38 -14.49 -12.24 9.53
N CYS A 39 -13.80 -12.02 8.41
CA CYS A 39 -14.10 -10.91 7.54
C CYS A 39 -15.18 -11.32 6.53
N ALA A 40 -16.31 -10.61 6.54
CA ALA A 40 -17.27 -10.73 5.45
C ALA A 40 -16.55 -10.55 4.11
N GLY A 41 -16.90 -11.38 3.13
CA GLY A 41 -16.41 -11.25 1.77
C GLY A 41 -16.78 -9.89 1.17
N GLU A 42 -16.30 -9.63 -0.04
CA GLU A 42 -16.74 -8.45 -0.78
C GLU A 42 -18.26 -8.43 -0.90
N PRO A 43 -18.94 -7.35 -0.44
CA PRO A 43 -20.36 -7.24 -0.67
C PRO A 43 -20.64 -7.18 -2.18
N PRO A 44 -21.72 -7.83 -2.65
CA PRO A 44 -22.02 -7.92 -4.07
C PRO A 44 -22.27 -6.54 -4.69
N ASP A 45 -21.89 -6.37 -5.96
CA ASP A 45 -21.99 -5.10 -6.69
C ASP A 45 -23.43 -4.58 -6.73
N GLU A 46 -24.41 -5.48 -6.84
CA GLU A 46 -25.84 -5.17 -6.87
C GLU A 46 -26.31 -4.44 -5.61
N VAL A 47 -25.59 -4.60 -4.50
CA VAL A 47 -25.86 -3.92 -3.23
C VAL A 47 -25.03 -2.64 -3.12
N VAL A 48 -23.74 -2.71 -3.44
CA VAL A 48 -22.81 -1.61 -3.13
C VAL A 48 -22.90 -0.47 -4.13
N VAL A 49 -22.99 -0.78 -5.43
CA VAL A 49 -22.97 0.23 -6.49
C VAL A 49 -24.12 1.23 -6.34
N PRO A 50 -25.39 0.80 -6.12
CA PRO A 50 -26.49 1.75 -5.93
C PRO A 50 -26.30 2.64 -4.70
N LEU A 51 -25.80 2.09 -3.59
CA LEU A 51 -25.56 2.86 -2.36
C LEU A 51 -24.50 3.94 -2.56
N VAL A 52 -23.37 3.59 -3.21
CA VAL A 52 -22.30 4.56 -3.52
C VAL A 52 -22.80 5.61 -4.51
N GLN A 53 -23.56 5.24 -5.53
CA GLN A 53 -24.15 6.18 -6.49
C GLN A 53 -25.13 7.14 -5.84
N GLN A 54 -26.03 6.65 -4.98
CA GLN A 54 -26.96 7.49 -4.23
C GLN A 54 -26.20 8.47 -3.35
N ARG A 55 -25.25 7.96 -2.56
CA ARG A 55 -24.45 8.80 -1.68
C ARG A 55 -23.66 9.86 -2.46
N TRP A 56 -23.10 9.48 -3.61
CA TRP A 56 -22.43 10.41 -4.50
C TRP A 56 -23.37 11.54 -4.94
N GLN A 57 -24.58 11.22 -5.42
CA GLN A 57 -25.56 12.23 -5.84
C GLN A 57 -25.93 13.20 -4.71
N GLU A 58 -26.08 12.71 -3.47
CA GLU A 58 -26.29 13.56 -2.29
C GLU A 58 -25.12 14.54 -2.11
N LEU A 59 -23.88 14.04 -2.12
CA LEU A 59 -22.68 14.86 -1.95
C LEU A 59 -22.53 15.94 -3.03
N GLN A 60 -22.96 15.65 -4.26
CA GLN A 60 -22.95 16.63 -5.37
C GLN A 60 -23.96 17.76 -5.19
N ARG A 61 -25.05 17.54 -4.44
CA ARG A 61 -26.13 18.52 -4.18
C ARG A 61 -25.88 19.38 -2.95
N MET A 62 -24.98 18.96 -2.07
CA MET A 62 -24.63 19.73 -0.88
C MET A 62 -23.97 21.06 -1.26
N GLN A 63 -24.40 22.15 -0.60
CA GLN A 63 -23.81 23.48 -0.76
C GLN A 63 -22.74 23.78 0.31
N THR A 64 -22.82 23.07 1.44
CA THR A 64 -21.93 23.22 2.59
C THR A 64 -21.49 21.85 3.10
N TYR A 65 -20.23 21.77 3.52
CA TYR A 65 -19.56 20.59 4.04
C TYR A 65 -18.96 20.90 5.43
N PRO A 66 -18.52 19.89 6.19
CA PRO A 66 -17.83 20.11 7.48
C PRO A 66 -16.61 21.05 7.40
N TRP A 67 -15.99 21.17 6.23
CA TRP A 67 -14.85 22.06 5.96
C TRP A 67 -15.21 23.37 5.23
N GLY A 68 -16.51 23.72 5.16
CA GLY A 68 -17.00 24.95 4.50
C GLY A 68 -17.64 24.69 3.14
N THR A 69 -17.48 25.62 2.21
CA THR A 69 -18.16 25.57 0.89
C THR A 69 -17.30 24.99 -0.24
N ALA A 70 -16.03 24.67 0.05
CA ALA A 70 -15.13 24.12 -0.96
C ALA A 70 -15.56 22.72 -1.38
N ARG A 71 -16.04 22.58 -2.63
CA ARG A 71 -16.36 21.27 -3.21
C ARG A 71 -15.08 20.52 -3.55
N VAL A 72 -14.98 19.27 -3.07
CA VAL A 72 -13.80 18.41 -3.27
C VAL A 72 -14.08 17.17 -4.11
N TYR A 73 -15.35 16.81 -4.32
CA TYR A 73 -15.77 15.64 -5.10
C TYR A 73 -15.86 15.99 -6.59
N ASP A 74 -15.13 15.24 -7.42
CA ASP A 74 -14.98 15.51 -8.86
C ASP A 74 -15.77 14.51 -9.72
N ARG A 75 -15.37 13.23 -9.69
CA ARG A 75 -15.92 12.19 -10.58
C ARG A 75 -16.14 10.87 -9.84
N LEU A 76 -17.24 10.20 -10.18
CA LEU A 76 -17.49 8.80 -9.88
C LEU A 76 -17.39 7.99 -11.18
N ASP A 77 -16.52 6.98 -11.18
CA ASP A 77 -16.40 5.98 -12.24
C ASP A 77 -16.87 4.64 -11.67
N VAL A 78 -18.11 4.27 -11.99
CA VAL A 78 -18.77 3.09 -11.43
C VAL A 78 -18.14 1.81 -11.98
N ASP A 79 -17.88 1.78 -13.29
CA ASP A 79 -17.33 0.61 -13.98
C ASP A 79 -15.96 0.22 -13.44
N ARG A 80 -15.14 1.21 -13.05
CA ARG A 80 -13.81 0.98 -12.45
C ARG A 80 -13.81 0.97 -10.92
N ARG A 81 -14.97 1.22 -10.30
CA ARG A 81 -15.15 1.38 -8.85
C ARG A 81 -14.20 2.43 -8.29
N GLN A 82 -14.19 3.63 -8.87
CA GLN A 82 -13.30 4.73 -8.49
C GLN A 82 -14.07 6.00 -8.17
N VAL A 83 -13.68 6.65 -7.09
CA VAL A 83 -14.07 8.01 -6.73
C VAL A 83 -12.85 8.92 -6.89
N TRP A 84 -13.04 10.08 -7.49
CA TRP A 84 -12.00 11.06 -7.71
C TRP A 84 -12.34 12.36 -6.98
N PHE A 85 -11.34 12.89 -6.27
CA PHE A 85 -11.36 14.20 -5.67
C PHE A 85 -10.66 15.22 -6.58
N ASN A 86 -11.10 16.48 -6.56
CA ASN A 86 -10.44 17.57 -7.30
C ASN A 86 -9.22 18.13 -6.53
N ALA A 87 -8.62 19.21 -7.04
CA ALA A 87 -7.43 19.83 -6.43
C ALA A 87 -7.70 20.45 -5.05
N ASN A 88 -8.94 20.87 -4.75
CA ASN A 88 -9.30 21.48 -3.46
C ASN A 88 -9.15 20.49 -2.30
N PHE A 89 -9.23 19.18 -2.55
CA PHE A 89 -8.97 18.17 -1.53
C PHE A 89 -7.57 18.32 -0.90
N ASN A 90 -6.57 18.71 -1.70
CA ASN A 90 -5.21 18.90 -1.21
C ASN A 90 -5.08 20.11 -0.26
N GLN A 91 -6.02 21.05 -0.32
CA GLN A 91 -6.06 22.23 0.53
C GLN A 91 -6.75 21.98 1.88
N LEU A 92 -7.48 20.87 2.01
CA LEU A 92 -8.06 20.44 3.28
C LEU A 92 -6.96 20.19 4.32
N ARG A 93 -7.23 20.54 5.58
CA ARG A 93 -6.25 20.46 6.69
C ARG A 93 -6.70 19.51 7.77
N GLY A 94 -5.73 18.85 8.40
CA GLY A 94 -5.96 17.93 9.52
C GLY A 94 -7.06 16.91 9.23
N THR A 95 -8.05 16.82 10.12
CA THR A 95 -9.16 15.87 10.05
C THR A 95 -10.12 16.10 8.87
N GLN A 96 -10.07 17.25 8.19
CA GLN A 96 -10.96 17.55 7.06
C GLN A 96 -10.80 16.56 5.90
N LYS A 97 -9.57 16.09 5.64
CA LYS A 97 -9.31 15.08 4.59
C LYS A 97 -10.01 13.77 4.89
N GLN A 98 -9.90 13.33 6.14
CA GLN A 98 -10.55 12.12 6.62
C GLN A 98 -12.08 12.28 6.56
N GLN A 99 -12.63 13.39 7.06
CA GLN A 99 -14.06 13.69 6.97
C GLN A 99 -14.57 13.65 5.53
N ALA A 100 -13.82 14.23 4.58
CA ALA A 100 -14.20 14.21 3.17
C ALA A 100 -14.26 12.79 2.58
N ILE A 101 -13.40 11.87 3.03
CA ILE A 101 -13.43 10.48 2.61
C ILE A 101 -14.53 9.69 3.34
N GLU A 102 -14.69 9.86 4.65
CA GLU A 102 -15.74 9.22 5.45
C GLU A 102 -17.14 9.59 4.97
N MET A 103 -17.32 10.82 4.48
CA MET A 103 -18.58 11.25 3.88
C MET A 103 -18.98 10.46 2.63
N LEU A 104 -18.04 9.77 1.96
CA LEU A 104 -18.37 8.83 0.88
C LEU A 104 -19.04 7.54 1.39
N GLN A 105 -18.97 7.26 2.70
CA GLN A 105 -19.59 6.12 3.37
C GLN A 105 -19.26 4.78 2.70
N LEU A 106 -17.99 4.60 2.30
CA LEU A 106 -17.61 3.45 1.49
C LEU A 106 -17.55 2.16 2.31
N GLY A 107 -17.28 2.18 3.63
CA GLY A 107 -17.26 0.95 4.44
C GLY A 107 -16.42 -0.18 3.81
N SER A 108 -16.96 -1.40 3.74
CA SER A 108 -16.31 -2.54 3.07
C SER A 108 -16.40 -2.53 1.52
N SER A 109 -16.88 -1.43 0.93
CA SER A 109 -17.01 -1.28 -0.52
C SER A 109 -15.67 -1.45 -1.24
N PRO A 110 -15.66 -2.13 -2.41
CA PRO A 110 -14.49 -2.22 -3.28
C PRO A 110 -14.11 -0.91 -3.96
N PHE A 111 -14.90 0.17 -3.81
CA PHE A 111 -14.55 1.46 -4.38
C PHE A 111 -13.25 2.01 -3.80
N ARG A 112 -12.42 2.57 -4.67
CA ARG A 112 -11.16 3.24 -4.33
C ARG A 112 -11.29 4.73 -4.55
N ALA A 113 -10.74 5.52 -3.64
CA ALA A 113 -10.76 6.97 -3.75
C ALA A 113 -9.38 7.51 -4.14
N TYR A 114 -9.34 8.43 -5.09
CA TYR A 114 -8.13 9.01 -5.67
C TYR A 114 -8.14 10.53 -5.59
N ALA A 115 -6.97 11.11 -5.38
CA ALA A 115 -6.76 12.54 -5.54
C ALA A 115 -6.70 12.92 -7.03
N SER A 116 -6.91 14.20 -7.33
CA SER A 116 -6.75 14.78 -8.68
C SER A 116 -5.36 14.60 -9.29
N ASP A 117 -4.36 14.31 -8.45
CA ASP A 117 -2.99 14.04 -8.87
C ASP A 117 -2.69 12.56 -9.14
N GLY A 118 -3.68 11.69 -8.97
CA GLY A 118 -3.58 10.24 -9.17
C GLY A 118 -3.21 9.45 -7.91
N ARG A 119 -2.92 10.10 -6.77
CA ARG A 119 -2.64 9.38 -5.52
C ARG A 119 -3.85 8.61 -5.04
N LEU A 120 -3.66 7.35 -4.68
CA LEU A 120 -4.64 6.58 -3.95
C LEU A 120 -4.80 7.16 -2.53
N LEU A 121 -6.01 7.56 -2.18
CA LEU A 121 -6.36 8.18 -0.90
C LEU A 121 -7.05 7.21 0.04
N SER A 122 -7.91 6.32 -0.48
CA SER A 122 -8.62 5.33 0.32
C SER A 122 -8.90 4.08 -0.49
N ALA A 123 -8.72 2.93 0.14
CA ALA A 123 -9.01 1.64 -0.45
C ALA A 123 -9.34 0.63 0.64
N ARG A 124 -10.10 -0.40 0.26
CA ARG A 124 -10.21 -1.61 1.06
C ARG A 124 -8.86 -2.32 1.09
N TYR A 125 -8.40 -2.69 2.27
CA TYR A 125 -7.16 -3.44 2.48
C TYR A 125 -7.41 -4.95 2.55
N ASP A 126 -8.47 -5.34 3.25
CA ASP A 126 -8.95 -6.73 3.36
C ASP A 126 -10.47 -6.73 3.55
N GLY A 127 -11.09 -7.88 3.84
CA GLY A 127 -12.55 -7.96 4.06
C GLY A 127 -13.09 -7.17 5.28
N CYS A 128 -12.22 -6.79 6.21
CA CYS A 128 -12.59 -6.08 7.44
C CYS A 128 -12.09 -4.63 7.49
N THR A 129 -10.99 -4.33 6.80
CA THR A 129 -10.21 -3.13 7.01
C THR A 129 -10.30 -2.24 5.78
N ARG A 130 -10.81 -1.02 6.00
CA ARG A 130 -10.69 0.08 5.04
C ARG A 130 -9.60 1.04 5.51
N PHE A 131 -8.77 1.50 4.59
CA PHE A 131 -7.96 2.68 4.85
C PHE A 131 -8.72 3.92 4.43
N ASP A 132 -9.14 4.74 5.39
CA ASP A 132 -9.91 5.96 5.13
C ASP A 132 -9.02 7.13 4.68
N THR A 133 -7.76 7.20 5.11
CA THR A 133 -6.77 8.10 4.52
C THR A 133 -5.41 7.43 4.48
N LEU A 134 -4.92 7.18 3.27
CA LEU A 134 -3.63 6.55 3.03
C LEU A 134 -2.50 7.57 3.17
N THR A 135 -1.74 7.42 4.24
CA THR A 135 -0.35 7.90 4.27
C THR A 135 0.48 7.21 3.19
N GLU A 136 1.64 7.76 2.86
CA GLU A 136 2.58 7.16 1.93
C GLU A 136 3.07 5.79 2.42
N ARG A 137 3.31 5.61 3.72
CA ARG A 137 3.57 4.29 4.31
C ARG A 137 2.43 3.30 4.03
N ALA A 138 1.18 3.69 4.29
CA ALA A 138 0.02 2.81 4.09
C ALA A 138 -0.19 2.52 2.59
N ARG A 139 0.01 3.53 1.72
CA ARG A 139 -0.08 3.39 0.26
C ARG A 139 0.98 2.44 -0.28
N TYR A 140 2.23 2.54 0.18
CA TYR A 140 3.28 1.57 -0.13
C TYR A 140 2.87 0.16 0.29
N GLY A 141 2.36 -0.01 1.51
CA GLY A 141 1.88 -1.30 2.02
C GLY A 141 0.72 -1.88 1.20
N TYR A 142 -0.23 -1.04 0.80
CA TYR A 142 -1.32 -1.41 -0.10
C TYR A 142 -0.77 -1.90 -1.44
N TYR A 143 0.09 -1.14 -2.11
CA TYR A 143 0.67 -1.56 -3.38
C TYR A 143 1.54 -2.81 -3.23
N PHE A 144 2.30 -2.95 -2.16
CA PHE A 144 3.09 -4.16 -1.91
C PHE A 144 2.20 -5.40 -1.77
N ASN A 145 1.05 -5.28 -1.12
CA ASN A 145 0.13 -6.41 -0.96
C ASN A 145 -0.71 -6.68 -2.20
N GLU A 146 -1.30 -5.66 -2.81
CA GLU A 146 -2.17 -5.83 -3.98
C GLU A 146 -1.37 -6.09 -5.25
N ILE A 147 -0.44 -5.17 -5.53
CA ILE A 147 0.39 -5.23 -6.73
C ILE A 147 1.48 -6.28 -6.50
N GLY A 148 2.19 -6.26 -5.39
CA GLY A 148 3.28 -7.21 -5.14
C GLY A 148 2.87 -8.70 -5.13
N ARG A 149 1.60 -9.03 -4.82
CA ARG A 149 1.06 -10.39 -4.99
C ARG A 149 0.72 -10.72 -6.45
N SER A 150 0.39 -9.72 -7.25
CA SER A 150 0.01 -9.84 -8.67
C SER A 150 1.15 -9.47 -9.64
N LEU A 151 2.33 -9.11 -9.13
CA LEU A 151 3.50 -8.81 -9.95
C LEU A 151 3.96 -10.10 -10.65
N PRO A 152 4.14 -10.07 -11.99
CA PRO A 152 4.95 -11.05 -12.69
C PRO A 152 6.33 -11.14 -12.03
N SER A 153 6.91 -12.34 -11.97
CA SER A 153 8.15 -12.69 -11.24
C SER A 153 9.39 -11.82 -11.55
N ASN A 154 9.30 -10.98 -12.57
CA ASN A 154 10.30 -10.10 -13.12
C ASN A 154 10.11 -8.60 -12.79
N THR A 155 9.14 -8.22 -11.95
CA THR A 155 9.06 -6.82 -11.46
C THR A 155 9.79 -6.67 -10.12
N PRO A 156 10.93 -5.97 -10.09
CA PRO A 156 11.75 -5.94 -8.89
C PRO A 156 11.12 -5.05 -7.80
N ARG A 157 11.24 -5.50 -6.54
CA ARG A 157 10.67 -4.85 -5.34
C ARG A 157 11.15 -3.40 -5.15
N ASP A 158 12.26 -3.03 -5.77
CA ASP A 158 12.82 -1.67 -5.71
C ASP A 158 11.93 -0.64 -6.43
N GLN A 159 11.14 -1.04 -7.43
CA GLN A 159 10.16 -0.16 -8.05
C GLN A 159 9.08 0.32 -7.05
N LEU A 160 8.78 -0.47 -6.00
CA LEU A 160 7.81 -0.07 -4.97
C LEU A 160 8.32 1.10 -4.12
N ARG A 161 9.62 1.40 -4.13
CA ARG A 161 10.24 2.49 -3.35
C ARG A 161 9.91 3.90 -3.87
N ASN A 162 8.92 4.04 -4.75
CA ASN A 162 8.49 5.29 -5.38
C ASN A 162 9.61 6.00 -6.16
N VAL A 163 10.54 5.25 -6.75
CA VAL A 163 11.69 5.79 -7.51
C VAL A 163 11.49 5.63 -9.01
N GLY A 164 12.08 6.52 -9.81
CA GLY A 164 11.99 6.45 -11.27
C GLY A 164 10.57 6.73 -11.77
N ARG A 165 9.98 5.78 -12.50
CA ARG A 165 8.64 5.89 -13.10
C ARG A 165 7.81 4.60 -12.91
N PRO A 166 7.45 4.22 -11.66
CA PRO A 166 6.64 3.03 -11.41
C PRO A 166 5.32 3.09 -12.18
N ALA A 167 4.96 1.99 -12.86
CA ALA A 167 3.77 1.93 -13.72
C ALA A 167 2.44 2.04 -12.95
N TRP A 168 2.45 1.79 -11.64
CA TRP A 168 1.27 1.85 -10.77
C TRP A 168 1.02 3.20 -10.12
N ARG A 169 1.87 4.20 -10.39
CA ARG A 169 1.67 5.57 -9.92
C ARG A 169 1.70 6.54 -11.08
N GLN A 170 0.99 7.64 -10.90
CA GLN A 170 1.27 8.81 -11.70
C GLN A 170 2.61 9.41 -11.22
N VAL A 171 3.52 9.69 -12.14
CA VAL A 171 4.84 10.23 -11.80
C VAL A 171 5.02 11.56 -12.50
N ARG A 172 4.89 12.64 -11.73
CA ARG A 172 5.12 14.01 -12.18
C ARG A 172 6.52 14.48 -11.85
N TYR A 173 7.05 14.02 -10.70
CA TYR A 173 8.36 14.37 -10.19
C TYR A 173 9.18 13.08 -9.99
N PRO A 174 9.89 12.59 -11.02
CA PRO A 174 10.72 11.40 -10.89
C PRO A 174 11.95 11.70 -10.02
N ILE A 175 12.36 10.73 -9.20
CA ILE A 175 13.60 10.77 -8.42
C ILE A 175 14.44 9.53 -8.73
N THR A 176 15.76 9.66 -8.75
CA THR A 176 16.62 8.50 -9.00
C THR A 176 16.64 7.57 -7.78
N ALA A 177 16.84 6.27 -8.02
CA ALA A 177 16.91 5.28 -6.94
C ALA A 177 18.06 5.55 -5.96
N ALA A 178 19.18 6.10 -6.45
CA ALA A 178 20.30 6.50 -5.61
C ALA A 178 19.91 7.66 -4.68
N THR A 179 19.18 8.65 -5.21
CA THR A 179 18.76 9.83 -4.44
C THR A 179 17.74 9.48 -3.37
N GLU A 180 16.65 8.78 -3.71
CA GLU A 180 15.66 8.33 -2.71
C GLU A 180 16.33 7.53 -1.60
N ARG A 181 17.19 6.57 -1.98
CA ARG A 181 17.93 5.76 -1.03
C ARG A 181 18.83 6.61 -0.14
N SER A 182 19.53 7.60 -0.69
CA SER A 182 20.41 8.48 0.09
C SER A 182 19.64 9.25 1.16
N VAL A 183 18.46 9.81 0.82
CA VAL A 183 17.62 10.55 1.76
C VAL A 183 17.05 9.63 2.83
N ARG A 184 16.55 8.45 2.43
CA ARG A 184 16.01 7.46 3.38
C ARG A 184 17.08 6.91 4.31
N THR A 185 18.28 6.59 3.80
CA THR A 185 19.41 6.16 4.64
C THR A 185 19.81 7.27 5.61
N LEU A 186 19.90 8.52 5.15
CA LEU A 186 20.21 9.65 6.02
C LEU A 186 19.17 9.80 7.13
N PHE A 187 17.88 9.74 6.80
CA PHE A 187 16.79 9.79 7.79
C PHE A 187 16.97 8.72 8.85
N TRP A 188 17.17 7.46 8.46
CA TRP A 188 17.32 6.37 9.42
C TRP A 188 18.61 6.43 10.23
N ASN A 189 19.69 6.95 9.67
CA ASN A 189 20.92 7.20 10.43
C ASN A 189 20.72 8.26 11.52
N ARG A 190 19.79 9.21 11.33
CA ARG A 190 19.51 10.28 12.31
C ARG A 190 18.44 9.89 13.32
N MET A 191 17.40 9.17 12.89
CA MET A 191 16.26 8.80 13.74
C MET A 191 16.42 7.45 14.44
N GLY A 192 17.25 6.56 13.88
CA GLY A 192 17.42 5.18 14.34
C GLY A 192 16.33 4.25 13.80
N TYR A 193 16.73 3.10 13.27
CA TYR A 193 15.81 2.11 12.67
C TYR A 193 14.81 1.51 13.65
N ALA A 194 15.09 1.54 14.96
CA ALA A 194 14.15 1.07 15.99
C ALA A 194 12.79 1.80 15.94
N GLN A 195 12.77 3.04 15.43
CA GLN A 195 11.55 3.83 15.27
C GLN A 195 10.64 3.33 14.13
N ALA A 196 11.10 2.45 13.24
CA ALA A 196 10.23 1.87 12.22
C ALA A 196 9.04 1.12 12.85
N ASN A 197 9.29 0.47 14.01
CA ASN A 197 8.30 -0.28 14.78
C ASN A 197 7.27 0.63 15.49
N SER A 198 7.61 1.89 15.76
CA SER A 198 6.69 2.85 16.38
C SER A 198 5.75 3.53 15.38
N GLY A 199 5.94 3.31 14.08
CA GLY A 199 5.14 3.96 13.05
C GLY A 199 5.93 4.90 12.14
N MET A 200 7.20 5.19 12.45
CA MET A 200 7.99 6.10 11.63
C MET A 200 8.28 5.53 10.25
N TRP A 201 8.26 6.39 9.23
CA TRP A 201 8.58 6.04 7.85
C TRP A 201 8.96 7.28 7.06
N ILE A 202 9.69 7.10 5.96
CA ILE A 202 9.95 8.16 4.98
C ILE A 202 9.92 7.58 3.57
N ALA A 203 9.27 8.27 2.64
CA ALA A 203 9.26 7.89 1.23
C ALA A 203 8.97 9.10 0.33
N TRP A 204 9.38 8.98 -0.93
CA TRP A 204 9.08 9.98 -1.96
C TRP A 204 7.63 9.89 -2.43
N VAL A 205 7.00 11.05 -2.65
CA VAL A 205 5.66 11.19 -3.23
C VAL A 205 5.78 11.75 -4.66
N PRO A 206 5.80 10.87 -5.68
CA PRO A 206 6.13 11.25 -7.07
C PRO A 206 5.04 12.07 -7.77
N GLU A 207 3.81 12.12 -7.23
CA GLU A 207 2.72 12.92 -7.78
C GLU A 207 2.88 14.40 -7.46
N GLN A 208 3.57 14.75 -6.38
CA GLN A 208 3.62 16.11 -5.82
C GLN A 208 5.04 16.62 -5.53
N GLY A 209 6.05 15.75 -5.59
CA GLY A 209 7.45 16.18 -5.53
C GLY A 209 7.95 16.52 -4.12
N TYR A 210 7.61 15.69 -3.12
CA TYR A 210 8.08 15.85 -1.75
C TYR A 210 8.39 14.50 -1.09
N PHE A 211 9.16 14.52 -0.01
CA PHE A 211 9.29 13.36 0.89
C PHE A 211 8.21 13.42 1.98
N GLU A 212 7.38 12.39 2.08
CA GLU A 212 6.47 12.24 3.22
C GLU A 212 7.20 11.54 4.36
N ILE A 213 7.13 12.11 5.56
CA ILE A 213 7.60 11.50 6.79
C ILE A 213 6.39 11.14 7.63
N ASN A 214 6.19 9.85 7.88
CA ASN A 214 5.17 9.39 8.80
C ASN A 214 5.76 9.35 10.21
N VAL A 215 4.99 9.82 11.19
CA VAL A 215 5.34 9.77 12.62
C VAL A 215 4.17 9.21 13.44
N PRO A 216 4.41 8.63 14.63
CA PRO A 216 3.35 8.19 15.52
C PRO A 216 2.37 9.34 15.87
N ASN A 217 1.12 9.00 16.17
CA ASN A 217 0.17 9.99 16.70
C ASN A 217 0.72 10.62 18.00
N GLY A 218 0.64 11.95 18.12
CA GLY A 218 1.18 12.69 19.27
C GLY A 218 2.72 12.78 19.32
N TYR A 219 3.42 12.35 18.26
CA TYR A 219 4.88 12.43 18.20
C TYR A 219 5.39 13.87 18.37
N ASN A 220 6.41 14.05 19.22
CA ASN A 220 7.06 15.34 19.36
C ASN A 220 7.90 15.63 18.11
N VAL A 221 7.35 16.43 17.19
CA VAL A 221 7.99 16.82 15.93
C VAL A 221 9.35 17.49 16.11
N GLN A 222 9.67 18.06 17.29
CA GLN A 222 10.99 18.61 17.58
C GLN A 222 12.09 17.55 17.55
N GLN A 223 11.77 16.27 17.78
CA GLN A 223 12.73 15.18 17.67
C GLN A 223 13.26 15.01 16.23
N LEU A 224 12.51 15.46 15.21
CA LEU A 224 12.99 15.49 13.83
C LEU A 224 14.12 16.51 13.59
N SER A 225 14.42 17.41 14.54
CA SER A 225 15.56 18.33 14.46
C SER A 225 16.89 17.62 14.15
N ARG A 226 17.07 16.39 14.65
CA ARG A 226 18.23 15.53 14.35
C ARG A 226 18.36 15.20 12.87
N PHE A 227 17.24 15.10 12.16
CA PHE A 227 17.19 14.90 10.72
C PHE A 227 17.29 16.24 9.98
N TRP A 228 16.55 17.26 10.42
CA TRP A 228 16.51 18.58 9.76
C TRP A 228 17.88 19.26 9.62
N GLY A 229 18.79 19.05 10.58
CA GLY A 229 20.15 19.56 10.49
C GLY A 229 20.96 19.02 9.30
N ALA A 230 20.58 17.86 8.74
CA ALA A 230 21.28 17.23 7.62
C ALA A 230 20.41 17.03 6.36
N ALA A 231 19.10 17.27 6.45
CA ALA A 231 18.16 17.05 5.36
C ALA A 231 18.55 17.86 4.11
N PRO A 232 18.63 17.24 2.91
CA PRO A 232 18.89 17.96 1.67
C PRO A 232 17.83 19.02 1.41
N ARG A 233 18.26 20.28 1.27
CA ARG A 233 17.37 21.44 1.26
C ARG A 233 16.64 21.62 -0.07
N GLN A 234 17.07 20.96 -1.14
CA GLN A 234 16.41 21.00 -2.45
C GLN A 234 15.08 20.23 -2.52
N TYR A 235 14.66 19.57 -1.43
CA TYR A 235 13.40 18.85 -1.36
C TYR A 235 12.49 19.44 -0.30
N ARG A 236 11.19 19.44 -0.61
CA ARG A 236 10.12 19.66 0.36
C ARG A 236 9.87 18.38 1.17
N TYR A 237 9.52 18.55 2.45
CA TYR A 237 9.19 17.46 3.36
C TYR A 237 7.83 17.71 4.02
N ILE A 238 6.92 16.74 3.96
CA ILE A 238 5.64 16.82 4.65
C ILE A 238 5.61 15.76 5.75
N VAL A 239 5.41 16.20 6.99
CA VAL A 239 5.28 15.31 8.14
C VAL A 239 3.80 15.08 8.40
N VAL A 240 3.41 13.81 8.42
CA VAL A 240 2.06 13.38 8.74
C VAL A 240 2.08 12.36 9.87
N GLN A 241 1.06 12.42 10.71
CA GLN A 241 0.82 11.41 11.73
C GLN A 241 0.29 10.12 11.10
N THR A 242 0.26 9.03 11.89
CA THR A 242 -0.24 7.72 11.42
C THR A 242 -1.71 7.74 11.02
N ASP A 243 -2.49 8.69 11.53
CA ASP A 243 -3.87 8.98 11.14
C ASP A 243 -4.01 9.80 9.84
N GLY A 244 -2.88 10.22 9.24
CA GLY A 244 -2.85 11.06 8.03
C GLY A 244 -2.89 12.57 8.29
N THR A 245 -2.99 13.01 9.56
CA THR A 245 -2.97 14.42 9.94
C THR A 245 -1.62 15.04 9.60
N THR A 246 -1.62 16.08 8.76
CA THR A 246 -0.41 16.86 8.49
C THR A 246 -0.05 17.72 9.71
N VAL A 247 1.16 17.55 10.22
CA VAL A 247 1.65 18.24 11.43
C VAL A 247 2.80 19.19 11.18
N PHE A 248 3.51 19.04 10.07
CA PHE A 248 4.60 19.92 9.68
C PHE A 248 4.81 19.90 8.17
N ASP A 249 5.14 21.04 7.59
CA ASP A 249 5.50 21.18 6.17
C ASP A 249 6.80 21.98 6.12
N ALA A 250 7.89 21.28 5.81
CA ALA A 250 9.22 21.86 5.70
C ALA A 250 9.48 22.17 4.23
N ASN A 251 9.38 23.44 3.87
CA ASN A 251 9.98 23.94 2.65
C ASN A 251 11.22 24.77 3.02
N PHE A 252 12.33 24.52 2.35
CA PHE A 252 13.62 25.18 2.63
C PHE A 252 13.98 26.25 1.59
N ASP A 253 13.03 26.56 0.71
CA ASP A 253 13.07 27.69 -0.23
C ASP A 253 12.88 29.04 0.49
#